data_AF-A0A932TF84-F1
#
_entry.id   AF-A0A932TF84-F1
#
_cell.length_a   1.000
_cell.length_b   1.000
_cell.length_c   1.000
_cell.angle_alpha   90.00
_cell.angle_beta   90.00
_cell.angle_gamma   90.00
#
_symmetry.space_group_name_H-M   'P 1'
#
loop_
_entity.id
_entity.type
_entity.pdbx_description
1 polymer ?
#
loop_
_entity_poly.entity_id
_entity_poly.type
_entity_poly.pdbx_seq_one_letter_code
_entity_poly.pdbx_strand_id
1 'polypeptide(L)'
;MLKKKTLWGTIRKVIIYTFLTFIGLLIIGFIYLAAVAIEYPPKVKDESSLQLQRTETSPGFYTLNNNWFRKSNSGLYELYVEGTPFQRGVINGKLTKELVVRQEDHFNEQINKMIPSKFYL
;
A
#
# COMPACT_ATOMS: atom_id res chain seq x y z
N MET A 1 -28.10 56.79 29.34
CA MET A 1 -26.99 55.83 29.62
C MET A 1 -26.87 54.86 28.46
N LEU A 2 -26.01 55.15 27.47
CA LEU A 2 -25.74 54.25 26.36
C LEU A 2 -24.61 53.28 26.77
N LYS A 3 -24.93 51.99 26.92
CA LYS A 3 -23.97 50.91 27.20
C LYS A 3 -22.94 50.84 26.06
N LYS A 4 -21.74 51.40 26.27
CA LYS A 4 -20.55 51.05 25.47
C LYS A 4 -20.21 49.58 25.76
N LYS A 5 -20.84 48.64 25.05
CA LYS A 5 -20.33 47.28 24.95
C LYS A 5 -18.90 47.38 24.38
N THR A 6 -17.93 46.87 25.11
CA THR A 6 -16.51 46.97 24.76
C THR A 6 -16.26 46.26 23.43
N LEU A 7 -15.89 47.04 22.39
CA LEU A 7 -15.59 46.56 21.03
C LEU A 7 -14.62 45.36 21.05
N TRP A 8 -13.66 45.38 21.97
CA TRP A 8 -12.71 44.31 22.24
C TRP A 8 -13.40 42.98 22.61
N GLY A 9 -14.45 43.02 23.44
CA GLY A 9 -15.18 41.82 23.84
C GLY A 9 -15.86 41.13 22.66
N THR A 10 -16.31 41.89 21.65
CA THR A 10 -16.89 41.36 20.41
C THR A 10 -15.81 40.78 19.50
N ILE A 11 -14.70 41.50 19.29
CA ILE A 11 -13.57 41.04 18.46
C ILE A 11 -12.97 39.73 19.00
N ARG A 12 -12.75 39.66 20.32
CA ARG A 12 -12.24 38.43 20.98
C ARG A 12 -13.15 37.24 20.72
N LYS A 13 -14.46 37.43 20.79
CA LYS A 13 -15.44 36.35 20.52
C LYS A 13 -15.37 35.89 19.08
N VAL A 14 -15.31 36.82 18.12
CA VAL A 14 -15.20 36.48 16.69
C VAL A 14 -13.96 35.64 16.43
N ILE A 15 -12.80 36.07 16.93
CA ILE A 15 -11.53 35.33 16.78
C ILE A 15 -11.63 33.90 17.35
N ILE A 16 -12.19 33.77 18.55
CA ILE A 16 -12.39 32.46 19.19
C ILE A 16 -13.33 31.58 18.35
N TYR A 17 -14.46 32.11 17.89
CA TYR A 17 -15.39 31.34 17.07
C TYR A 17 -14.77 30.93 15.73
N THR A 18 -14.05 31.81 15.05
CA THR A 18 -13.35 31.46 13.80
C THR A 18 -12.30 30.38 14.02
N PHE A 19 -11.55 30.45 15.12
CA PHE A 19 -10.56 29.44 15.46
C PHE A 19 -11.21 28.09 15.79
N LEU A 20 -12.29 28.10 16.58
CA LEU A 20 -13.06 26.90 16.89
C LEU A 20 -13.69 26.27 15.65
N THR A 21 -14.21 27.07 14.72
CA THR A 21 -14.72 26.58 13.44
C THR A 21 -13.61 25.95 12.61
N PHE A 22 -12.43 26.58 12.52
CA PHE A 22 -11.30 26.02 11.81
C PHE A 22 -10.84 24.68 12.40
N ILE A 23 -10.70 24.61 13.72
CA ILE A 23 -10.38 23.35 14.42
C ILE A 23 -11.48 22.30 14.19
N GLY A 24 -12.75 22.69 14.24
CA GLY A 24 -13.87 21.81 13.94
C GLY A 24 -13.80 21.22 12.53
N LEU A 25 -13.46 22.03 11.53
CA LEU A 25 -13.26 21.57 10.15
C LEU A 25 -12.08 20.61 10.03
N LEU A 26 -10.97 20.86 10.73
CA LEU A 26 -9.83 19.94 10.76
C LEU A 26 -10.21 18.60 11.39
N ILE A 27 -10.95 18.61 12.49
CA ILE A 27 -11.42 17.38 13.15
C ILE A 27 -12.35 16.60 12.22
N ILE A 28 -13.30 17.26 11.58
CA ILE A 28 -14.21 16.63 10.61
C ILE A 28 -13.41 16.04 9.43
N GLY A 29 -12.44 16.80 8.90
CA GLY A 29 -11.57 16.33 7.83
C GLY A 29 -10.75 15.10 8.24
N PHE A 30 -10.21 15.09 9.46
CA PHE A 30 -9.48 13.94 9.98
C PHE A 30 -10.39 12.72 10.19
N ILE A 31 -11.60 12.90 10.70
CA ILE A 31 -12.61 11.83 10.82
C ILE A 31 -12.96 11.26 9.44
N TYR A 32 -13.17 12.12 8.45
CA TYR A 32 -13.46 11.71 7.08
C TYR A 32 -12.29 10.90 6.49
N LEU A 33 -11.06 11.41 6.62
CA LEU A 33 -9.87 10.69 6.17
C LEU A 33 -9.75 9.33 6.87
N ALA A 34 -9.93 9.27 8.18
CA ALA A 34 -9.88 8.01 8.91
C ALA A 34 -10.98 7.03 8.45
N ALA A 35 -12.18 7.51 8.16
CA ALA A 35 -13.28 6.67 7.70
C ALA A 35 -13.06 6.12 6.29
N VAL A 36 -12.46 6.91 5.40
CA VAL A 36 -12.26 6.53 3.98
C VAL A 36 -10.92 5.83 3.75
N ALA A 37 -9.91 6.10 4.57
CA ALA A 37 -8.59 5.46 4.45
C ALA A 37 -8.58 4.00 4.90
N ILE A 38 -9.60 3.54 5.65
CA ILE A 38 -9.68 2.14 6.07
C ILE A 38 -10.19 1.30 4.90
N GLU A 39 -9.29 0.52 4.33
CA GLU A 39 -9.64 -0.53 3.38
C GLU A 39 -10.10 -1.77 4.15
N TYR A 40 -11.28 -2.31 3.79
CA TYR A 40 -11.79 -3.59 4.32
C TYR A 40 -11.54 -4.68 3.28
N PRO A 41 -10.33 -5.29 3.23
CA PRO A 41 -10.07 -6.35 2.30
C PRO A 41 -11.02 -7.52 2.57
N PRO A 42 -11.44 -8.25 1.53
CA PRO A 42 -12.27 -9.42 1.71
C PRO A 42 -11.53 -10.45 2.57
N LYS A 43 -12.19 -10.97 3.60
CA LYS A 43 -11.63 -12.05 4.41
C LYS A 43 -11.51 -13.31 3.57
N VAL A 44 -10.31 -13.88 3.54
CA VAL A 44 -10.04 -15.12 2.82
C VAL A 44 -10.50 -16.29 3.68
N LYS A 45 -11.31 -17.18 3.10
CA LYS A 45 -11.86 -18.33 3.82
C LYS A 45 -10.82 -19.45 4.02
N ASP A 46 -9.93 -19.64 3.06
CA ASP A 46 -8.90 -20.68 3.06
C ASP A 46 -7.51 -20.05 2.87
N GLU A 47 -6.70 -20.12 3.93
CA GLU A 47 -5.33 -19.59 3.96
C GLU A 47 -4.26 -20.69 3.94
N SER A 48 -4.66 -21.95 3.71
CA SER A 48 -3.74 -23.10 3.74
C SER A 48 -2.54 -22.95 2.81
N SER A 49 -2.69 -22.24 1.69
CA SER A 49 -1.61 -21.97 0.74
C SER A 49 -0.44 -21.18 1.33
N LEU A 50 -0.63 -20.43 2.41
CA LEU A 50 0.44 -19.68 3.06
C LEU A 50 1.54 -20.59 3.62
N GLN A 51 1.19 -21.81 4.04
CA GLN A 51 2.12 -22.78 4.62
C GLN A 51 2.92 -23.55 3.57
N LEU A 52 2.54 -23.46 2.29
CA LEU A 52 3.24 -24.16 1.21
C LEU A 52 4.67 -23.62 1.08
N GLN A 53 5.62 -24.51 0.83
CA GLN A 53 7.00 -24.18 0.56
C GLN A 53 7.35 -24.61 -0.86
N ARG A 54 8.05 -23.76 -1.59
CA ARG A 54 8.52 -24.11 -2.94
C ARG A 54 9.75 -25.02 -2.83
N THR A 55 9.98 -25.79 -3.89
CA THR A 55 11.19 -26.57 -4.07
C THR A 55 11.94 -26.04 -5.29
N GLU A 56 13.25 -25.93 -5.18
CA GLU A 56 14.12 -25.66 -6.33
C GLU A 56 14.54 -26.99 -6.95
N THR A 57 14.03 -27.31 -8.14
CA THR A 57 14.29 -28.59 -8.81
C THR A 57 15.61 -28.54 -9.57
N SER A 58 15.99 -27.37 -10.08
CA SER A 58 17.29 -27.06 -10.69
C SER A 58 17.54 -25.56 -10.54
N PRO A 59 18.78 -25.06 -10.76
CA PRO A 59 19.08 -23.63 -10.62
C PRO A 59 18.10 -22.74 -11.39
N GLY A 60 17.34 -21.91 -10.69
CA GLY A 60 16.35 -21.01 -11.29
C GLY A 60 15.09 -21.68 -11.84
N PHE A 61 14.83 -22.95 -11.49
CA PHE A 61 13.57 -23.65 -11.74
C PHE A 61 12.92 -24.05 -10.41
N TYR A 62 11.81 -23.38 -10.10
CA TYR A 62 11.07 -23.55 -8.85
C TYR A 62 9.73 -24.21 -9.12
N THR A 63 9.33 -25.10 -8.22
CA THR A 63 8.06 -25.81 -8.28
C THR A 63 7.34 -25.74 -6.92
N LEU A 64 6.02 -25.80 -6.96
CA LEU A 64 5.15 -25.82 -5.79
C LEU A 64 3.85 -26.55 -6.17
N ASN A 65 3.70 -27.79 -5.74
CA ASN A 65 2.68 -28.71 -6.24
C ASN A 65 2.74 -28.79 -7.78
N ASN A 66 1.63 -28.56 -8.48
CA ASN A 66 1.55 -28.54 -9.95
C ASN A 66 2.08 -27.24 -10.59
N ASN A 67 2.41 -26.24 -9.77
CA ASN A 67 2.78 -24.90 -10.20
C ASN A 67 4.29 -24.80 -10.37
N TRP A 68 4.75 -23.94 -11.29
CA TRP A 68 6.17 -23.85 -11.58
C TRP A 68 6.56 -22.49 -12.15
N PHE A 69 7.83 -22.14 -11.94
CA PHE A 69 8.46 -20.91 -12.43
C PHE A 69 9.88 -21.20 -12.90
N ARG A 70 10.22 -20.77 -14.12
CA ARG A 70 11.57 -20.93 -14.68
C ARG A 70 11.96 -19.76 -15.56
N LYS A 71 13.26 -19.65 -15.82
CA LYS A 71 13.79 -18.94 -17.00
C LYS A 71 14.03 -19.95 -18.11
N SER A 72 13.40 -19.75 -19.27
CA SER A 72 13.58 -20.65 -20.41
C SER A 72 14.82 -20.30 -21.23
N ASN A 73 15.19 -21.20 -22.14
CA ASN A 73 16.37 -21.03 -22.99
C ASN A 73 16.25 -19.86 -23.98
N SER A 74 15.04 -19.33 -24.21
CA SER A 74 14.85 -18.10 -24.99
C SER A 74 15.20 -16.83 -24.19
N GLY A 75 15.47 -16.97 -22.89
CA GLY A 75 15.73 -15.86 -21.97
C GLY A 75 14.47 -15.29 -21.31
N LEU A 76 13.28 -15.79 -21.67
CA LEU A 76 12.02 -15.38 -21.08
C LEU A 76 11.75 -16.08 -19.74
N TYR A 77 11.06 -15.39 -18.84
CA TYR A 77 10.53 -15.98 -17.63
C TYR A 77 9.15 -16.57 -17.90
N GLU A 78 8.94 -17.81 -17.46
CA GLU A 78 7.72 -18.57 -17.64
C GLU A 78 7.16 -18.97 -16.27
N LEU A 79 5.88 -18.72 -16.05
CA LEU A 79 5.17 -19.01 -14.81
C LEU A 79 3.86 -19.74 -15.14
N TYR A 80 3.63 -20.87 -14.48
CA TYR A 80 2.33 -21.54 -14.47
C TYR A 80 1.78 -21.58 -13.05
N VAL A 81 0.55 -21.07 -12.89
CA VAL A 81 -0.16 -21.06 -11.62
C VAL A 81 -1.63 -21.43 -11.79
N GLU A 82 -2.14 -22.24 -10.87
CA GLU A 82 -3.53 -22.68 -10.81
C GLU A 82 -4.12 -22.56 -9.40
N GLY A 83 -5.45 -22.74 -9.29
CA GLY A 83 -6.17 -22.67 -8.01
C GLY A 83 -7.03 -21.41 -7.85
N THR A 84 -7.52 -21.17 -6.64
CA THR A 84 -8.37 -20.02 -6.31
C THR A 84 -7.59 -18.70 -6.34
N PRO A 85 -8.24 -17.52 -6.44
CA PRO A 85 -7.53 -16.24 -6.56
C PRO A 85 -6.46 -16.00 -5.49
N PHE A 86 -6.77 -16.28 -4.21
CA PHE A 86 -5.81 -16.14 -3.12
C PHE A 86 -4.65 -17.12 -3.25
N GLN A 87 -4.94 -18.39 -3.52
CA GLN A 87 -3.92 -19.43 -3.69
C GLN A 87 -2.96 -19.08 -4.83
N ARG A 88 -3.48 -18.63 -6.00
CA ARG A 88 -2.64 -18.19 -7.12
C ARG A 88 -1.73 -17.02 -6.73
N GLY A 89 -2.23 -16.05 -5.97
CA GLY A 89 -1.41 -14.93 -5.49
C GLY A 89 -0.27 -15.38 -4.58
N VAL A 90 -0.57 -16.25 -3.61
CA VAL A 90 0.44 -16.81 -2.70
C VAL A 90 1.48 -17.64 -3.45
N ILE A 91 1.03 -18.51 -4.35
CA ILE A 91 1.90 -19.39 -5.13
C ILE A 91 2.80 -18.56 -6.06
N ASN A 92 2.24 -17.57 -6.76
CA ASN A 92 3.00 -16.65 -7.61
C ASN A 92 4.10 -15.96 -6.79
N GLY A 93 3.75 -15.28 -5.70
CA GLY A 93 4.72 -14.59 -4.86
C GLY A 93 5.82 -15.50 -4.28
N LYS A 94 5.47 -16.74 -3.91
CA LYS A 94 6.47 -17.73 -3.46
C LYS A 94 7.38 -18.16 -4.61
N LEU A 95 6.83 -18.51 -5.76
CA LEU A 95 7.62 -19.00 -6.90
C LEU A 95 8.53 -17.92 -7.50
N THR A 96 8.06 -16.67 -7.59
CA THR A 96 8.78 -15.58 -8.28
C THR A 96 9.54 -14.64 -7.36
N LYS A 97 9.69 -14.97 -6.07
CA LYS A 97 10.23 -14.09 -5.02
C LYS A 97 11.46 -13.28 -5.47
N GLU A 98 12.50 -13.95 -5.95
CA GLU A 98 13.76 -13.31 -6.35
C GLU A 98 13.60 -12.40 -7.57
N LEU A 99 12.74 -12.78 -8.52
CA LEU A 99 12.49 -11.99 -9.71
C LEU A 99 11.69 -10.73 -9.38
N VAL A 100 10.72 -10.82 -8.47
CA VAL A 100 9.91 -9.66 -8.04
C VAL A 100 10.78 -8.67 -7.28
N VAL A 101 11.60 -9.13 -6.32
CA VAL A 101 12.52 -8.26 -5.58
C VAL A 101 13.48 -7.54 -6.54
N ARG A 102 14.07 -8.27 -7.50
CA ARG A 102 14.96 -7.63 -8.50
C ARG A 102 14.24 -6.59 -9.36
N GLN A 103 12.99 -6.83 -9.74
CA GLN A 103 12.21 -5.86 -10.50
C GLN A 103 11.91 -4.61 -9.67
N GLU A 104 11.58 -4.79 -8.39
CA GLU A 104 11.35 -3.69 -7.45
C GLU A 104 12.62 -2.85 -7.24
N ASP A 105 13.77 -3.49 -7.05
CA ASP A 105 15.07 -2.80 -6.95
C ASP A 105 15.33 -1.93 -8.18
N HIS A 106 15.22 -2.50 -9.39
CA HIS A 106 15.43 -1.76 -10.63
C HIS A 106 14.41 -0.64 -10.83
N PHE A 107 13.14 -0.87 -10.47
CA PHE A 107 12.11 0.15 -10.54
C PHE A 107 12.43 1.33 -9.62
N ASN A 108 12.81 1.04 -8.37
CA ASN A 108 13.22 2.06 -7.39
C ASN A 108 14.49 2.79 -7.83
N GLU A 109 15.48 2.09 -8.40
CA GLU A 109 16.68 2.71 -8.97
C GLU A 109 16.33 3.69 -10.10
N GLN A 110 15.39 3.33 -10.99
CA GLN A 110 14.94 4.23 -12.05
C GLN A 110 14.24 5.47 -11.48
N ILE A 111 13.40 5.32 -10.46
CA ILE A 111 12.78 6.46 -9.78
C ILE A 111 13.84 7.39 -9.21
N ASN A 112 14.81 6.86 -8.48
CA ASN A 112 15.91 7.65 -7.90
C ASN A 112 16.74 8.36 -8.97
N LYS A 113 16.92 7.74 -10.14
CA LYS A 113 17.62 8.36 -11.27
C LYS A 113 16.81 9.52 -11.89
N MET A 114 15.49 9.37 -12.01
CA MET A 114 14.60 10.37 -12.61
C MET A 114 14.29 11.52 -11.65
N ILE A 115 14.20 11.24 -10.35
CA ILE A 115 13.89 12.21 -9.29
C ILE A 115 15.01 12.12 -8.23
N PRO A 116 16.17 12.78 -8.45
CA PRO A 116 17.33 12.62 -7.58
C PRO A 116 17.18 13.30 -6.20
N SER A 117 16.11 14.06 -5.98
CA SER A 117 15.88 14.74 -4.71
C SER A 117 15.28 13.80 -3.67
N LYS A 118 16.06 13.47 -2.65
CA LYS A 118 15.62 12.71 -1.45
C LYS A 118 14.54 13.42 -0.61
N PHE A 119 14.24 14.68 -0.90
CA PHE A 119 13.11 15.35 -0.24
C PHE A 119 11.76 14.88 -0.82
N TYR A 120 11.76 14.44 -2.08
CA TYR A 120 10.56 14.00 -2.79
C TYR A 120 10.35 12.48 -2.77
N LEU A 121 11.36 11.71 -2.34
CA LEU A 121 11.37 10.25 -2.24
C LEU A 121 11.51 9.80 -0.79
#